data_AF-A0A5B7CV08-F1
#
_entry.id   AF-A0A5B7CV08-F1
#
_cell.length_a   1.000
_cell.length_b   1.000
_cell.length_c   1.000
_cell.angle_alpha   90.00
_cell.angle_beta   90.00
_cell.angle_gamma   90.00
#
_symmetry.space_group_name_H-M   'P 1'
#
loop_
_entity.id
_entity.type
_entity.pdbx_description
1 polymer ?
#
loop_
_entity_poly.entity_id
_entity_poly.type
_entity_poly.pdbx_seq_one_letter_code
_entity_poly.pdbx_strand_id
1 'polypeptide(L)'
;MTPRHVDDIDLFPGGLAEKPVIRGLVGPTFACILGQQFLNLRRGDRFWFENGGFASSFTPQQLREIRKVTLARVLCDNLDDVDDLQPNVFRPVTDNGRRAKEILYTLEKAQ
;
A
#
# COMPACT_ATOMS: atom_id res chain seq x y z
N MET A 1 -25.92 -3.46 22.30
CA MET A 1 -25.22 -4.05 23.47
C MET A 1 -23.90 -3.31 23.60
N THR A 2 -23.70 -2.52 24.64
CA THR A 2 -22.42 -1.81 24.89
C THR A 2 -21.55 -2.66 25.83
N PRO A 3 -20.23 -2.74 25.61
CA PRO A 3 -19.31 -3.45 26.51
C PRO A 3 -19.44 -2.92 27.94
N ARG A 4 -19.41 -3.81 28.95
CA ARG A 4 -19.45 -3.42 30.36
C ARG A 4 -18.07 -3.43 30.99
N HIS A 5 -17.19 -4.28 30.48
CA HIS A 5 -15.77 -4.35 30.82
C HIS A 5 -14.90 -4.27 29.56
N VAL A 6 -13.63 -3.90 29.73
CA VAL A 6 -12.69 -3.82 28.60
C VAL A 6 -12.45 -5.18 27.93
N ASP A 7 -12.51 -6.26 28.71
CA ASP A 7 -12.35 -7.64 28.20
C ASP A 7 -13.56 -8.13 27.40
N ASP A 8 -14.70 -7.42 27.46
CA ASP A 8 -15.88 -7.71 26.63
C ASP A 8 -15.76 -7.10 25.23
N ILE A 9 -14.71 -6.32 24.96
CA ILE A 9 -14.50 -5.66 23.68
C ILE A 9 -13.89 -6.66 22.70
N ASP A 10 -14.63 -7.01 21.66
CA ASP A 10 -14.09 -7.78 20.56
C ASP A 10 -12.88 -7.07 19.94
N LEU A 11 -11.84 -7.84 19.61
CA LEU A 11 -10.57 -7.30 19.09
C LEU A 11 -10.77 -6.39 17.88
N PHE A 12 -11.69 -6.74 16.98
CA PHE A 12 -11.89 -5.99 15.74
C PHE A 12 -12.42 -4.57 15.98
N PRO A 13 -13.60 -4.36 16.60
CA PRO A 13 -14.08 -3.03 16.93
C PRO A 13 -13.17 -2.30 17.92
N GLY A 14 -12.52 -3.00 18.87
CA GLY A 14 -11.54 -2.41 19.78
C GLY A 14 -10.33 -1.82 19.06
N GLY A 15 -9.69 -2.61 18.18
CA GLY A 15 -8.53 -2.17 17.41
C GLY A 15 -8.84 -1.07 16.39
N LEU A 16 -10.04 -1.06 15.81
CA LEU A 16 -10.49 0.04 14.93
C LEU A 16 -10.79 1.34 15.69
N ALA A 17 -11.13 1.26 16.97
CA ALA A 17 -11.42 2.43 17.80
C ALA A 17 -10.15 3.16 18.29
N GLU A 18 -8.98 2.55 18.18
CA GLU A 18 -7.71 3.15 18.58
C GLU A 18 -7.26 4.28 17.65
N LYS A 19 -6.60 5.30 18.21
CA LYS A 19 -6.00 6.38 17.41
C LYS A 19 -4.81 5.83 16.60
N PRO A 20 -4.67 6.20 15.31
CA PRO A 20 -3.54 5.75 14.51
C PRO A 20 -2.19 6.15 15.09
N VAL A 21 -1.19 5.30 14.91
CA VAL A 21 0.21 5.62 15.22
C VAL A 21 0.75 6.71 14.28
N ILE A 22 1.83 7.39 14.67
CA ILE A 22 2.45 8.45 13.85
C ILE A 22 2.80 7.90 12.47
N ARG A 23 2.28 8.53 11.40
CA ARG A 23 2.45 8.13 9.99
C ARG A 23 1.89 6.73 9.64
N GLY A 24 1.04 6.15 10.49
CA GLY A 24 0.31 4.91 10.23
C GLY A 24 -1.19 5.13 10.05
N LEU A 25 -1.90 4.07 9.68
CA LEU A 25 -3.36 4.08 9.49
C LEU A 25 -4.12 3.30 10.57
N VAL A 26 -3.41 2.57 11.43
CA VAL A 26 -3.99 1.70 12.47
C VAL A 26 -3.45 2.08 13.83
N GLY A 27 -4.21 1.75 14.88
CA GLY A 27 -3.78 1.93 16.26
C GLY A 27 -2.67 0.98 16.70
N PRO A 28 -2.07 1.20 17.89
CA PRO A 28 -0.96 0.41 18.42
C PRO A 28 -1.19 -1.11 18.43
N THR A 29 -2.41 -1.56 18.77
CA THR A 29 -2.72 -3.00 18.85
C THR A 29 -2.64 -3.65 17.48
N PHE A 30 -3.31 -3.09 16.48
CA PHE A 30 -3.23 -3.59 15.11
C PHE A 30 -1.86 -3.37 14.47
N ALA A 31 -1.15 -2.28 14.79
CA ALA A 31 0.22 -2.09 14.34
C ALA A 31 1.14 -3.24 14.82
N CYS A 32 1.00 -3.66 16.08
CA CYS A 32 1.72 -4.80 16.64
C CYS A 32 1.36 -6.12 15.95
N ILE A 33 0.06 -6.44 15.90
CA ILE A 33 -0.44 -7.70 15.33
C ILE A 33 -0.06 -7.83 13.85
N LEU A 34 -0.35 -6.79 13.04
CA LEU A 34 -0.02 -6.78 11.61
C LEU A 34 1.50 -6.84 11.40
N GLY A 35 2.27 -6.03 12.15
CA GLY A 35 3.72 -6.00 12.04
C GLY A 35 4.36 -7.37 12.33
N GLN A 36 3.93 -8.02 13.40
CA GLN A 36 4.42 -9.36 13.74
C GLN A 36 4.01 -10.39 12.68
N GLN A 37 2.78 -10.31 12.18
CA GLN A 37 2.29 -11.25 11.16
C GLN A 37 3.06 -11.10 9.84
N PHE A 38 3.27 -9.89 9.35
CA PHE A 38 4.06 -9.65 8.13
C PHE A 38 5.54 -10.04 8.30
N LEU A 39 6.12 -9.81 9.48
CA LEU A 39 7.48 -10.25 9.79
C LEU A 39 7.59 -11.78 9.74
N ASN A 40 6.65 -12.48 10.35
CA ASN A 40 6.61 -13.94 10.39
C ASN A 40 6.41 -14.53 9.00
N LEU A 41 5.52 -13.96 8.18
CA LEU A 41 5.33 -14.37 6.78
C LEU A 41 6.62 -14.22 5.98
N ARG A 42 7.30 -13.07 6.10
CA ARG A 42 8.55 -12.82 5.40
C ARG A 42 9.67 -13.79 5.82
N ARG A 43 9.87 -13.98 7.12
CA ARG A 43 10.96 -14.81 7.66
C ARG A 43 10.69 -16.32 7.52
N GLY A 44 9.43 -16.72 7.60
CA GLY A 44 9.03 -18.12 7.52
C GLY A 44 8.96 -18.66 6.10
N ASP A 45 8.94 -17.79 5.09
CA ASP A 45 8.90 -18.21 3.69
C ASP A 45 10.30 -18.47 3.15
N ARG A 46 10.60 -19.75 2.90
CA ARG A 46 11.83 -20.18 2.23
C ARG A 46 11.99 -19.55 0.85
N PHE A 47 10.89 -19.28 0.15
CA PHE A 47 10.84 -18.71 -1.19
C PHE A 47 10.68 -17.19 -1.19
N TRP A 48 10.81 -16.51 -0.05
CA TRP A 48 10.81 -15.06 0.00
C TRP A 48 11.83 -14.51 -1.02
N PHE A 49 11.37 -13.62 -1.90
CA PHE A 49 12.11 -13.30 -3.13
C PHE A 49 13.51 -12.72 -2.88
N GLU A 50 13.75 -12.08 -1.73
CA GLU A 50 15.05 -11.51 -1.37
C GLU A 50 16.01 -12.49 -0.70
N ASN A 51 15.57 -13.72 -0.38
CA ASN A 51 16.45 -14.72 0.22
C ASN A 51 17.54 -15.11 -0.77
N GLY A 52 18.80 -15.02 -0.34
CA GLY A 52 19.98 -15.46 -1.09
C GLY A 52 20.49 -16.82 -0.64
N GLY A 53 21.32 -17.46 -1.49
CA GLY A 53 22.03 -18.69 -1.13
C GLY A 53 21.24 -19.99 -1.26
N PHE A 54 20.01 -19.96 -1.76
CA PHE A 54 19.20 -21.13 -2.05
C PHE A 54 19.13 -21.40 -3.56
N ALA A 55 18.82 -22.64 -3.94
CA ALA A 55 18.53 -22.98 -5.34
C ALA A 55 17.30 -22.22 -5.89
N SER A 56 16.40 -21.75 -5.02
CA SER A 56 15.24 -20.91 -5.37
C SER A 56 15.52 -19.41 -5.37
N SER A 57 16.74 -18.99 -5.04
CA SER A 57 17.09 -17.57 -4.96
C SER A 57 17.18 -16.94 -6.35
N PHE A 58 16.64 -15.72 -6.48
CA PHE A 58 16.91 -14.89 -7.64
C PHE A 58 18.37 -14.44 -7.68
N THR A 59 18.91 -14.25 -8.88
CA THR A 59 20.23 -13.64 -9.07
C THR A 59 20.20 -12.16 -8.68
N PRO A 60 21.34 -11.55 -8.33
CA PRO A 60 21.40 -10.11 -8.05
C PRO A 60 20.90 -9.24 -9.21
N GLN A 61 21.08 -9.69 -10.45
CA GLN A 61 20.57 -9.05 -11.67
C GLN A 61 19.03 -9.07 -11.68
N GLN A 62 18.43 -10.24 -11.46
CA GLN A 62 16.97 -10.39 -11.41
C GLN A 62 16.35 -9.58 -10.27
N LEU A 63 16.98 -9.57 -9.08
CA LEU A 63 16.52 -8.76 -7.94
C LEU A 63 16.49 -7.27 -8.25
N ARG A 64 17.46 -6.76 -9.02
CA ARG A 64 17.46 -5.36 -9.46
C ARG A 64 16.28 -5.04 -10.36
N GLU A 65 15.87 -5.96 -11.23
CA GLU A 65 14.70 -5.76 -12.09
C GLU A 65 13.39 -5.86 -11.30
N ILE A 66 13.27 -6.85 -10.40
CA ILE A 66 12.07 -7.02 -9.54
C ILE A 66 11.84 -5.75 -8.70
N ARG A 67 12.90 -5.12 -8.17
CA ARG A 67 12.80 -3.89 -7.37
C ARG A 67 12.32 -2.65 -8.16
N LYS A 68 12.32 -2.68 -9.50
CA LYS A 68 11.78 -1.60 -10.33
C LYS A 68 10.26 -1.69 -10.50
N VAL A 69 9.65 -2.84 -10.17
CA VAL A 69 8.21 -3.05 -10.34
C VAL A 69 7.43 -2.12 -9.42
N THR A 70 6.43 -1.44 -9.99
CA THR A 70 5.43 -0.64 -9.26
C THR A 70 4.04 -1.16 -9.58
N LEU A 71 3.08 -1.00 -8.65
CA LEU A 71 1.69 -1.38 -8.93
C LEU A 71 1.11 -0.51 -10.07
N ALA A 72 1.54 0.74 -10.21
CA ALA A 72 1.17 1.59 -11.35
C ALA A 72 1.55 0.93 -12.69
N ARG A 73 2.79 0.41 -12.80
CA ARG A 73 3.25 -0.28 -14.01
C ARG A 73 2.44 -1.53 -14.30
N VAL A 74 2.19 -2.35 -13.27
CA VAL A 74 1.37 -3.57 -13.41
C VAL A 74 -0.02 -3.23 -13.95
N LEU A 75 -0.65 -2.17 -13.45
CA LEU A 75 -1.96 -1.72 -13.94
C LEU A 75 -1.88 -1.22 -15.38
N CYS A 76 -0.91 -0.37 -15.74
CA CYS A 76 -0.73 0.11 -17.13
C CYS A 76 -0.49 -1.02 -18.13
N ASP A 77 0.26 -2.06 -17.75
CA ASP A 77 0.58 -3.17 -18.67
C ASP A 77 -0.61 -4.11 -18.90
N ASN A 78 -1.66 -4.07 -18.05
CA ASN A 78 -2.73 -5.09 -18.04
C ASN A 78 -4.16 -4.52 -18.13
N LEU A 79 -4.35 -3.20 -18.06
CA LEU A 79 -5.66 -2.56 -18.20
C LEU A 79 -5.74 -1.82 -19.53
N ASP A 80 -6.84 -2.04 -20.25
CA ASP A 80 -7.21 -1.22 -21.40
C ASP A 80 -7.65 0.18 -20.93
N ASP A 81 -7.47 1.19 -21.79
CA ASP A 81 -7.93 2.58 -21.58
C ASP A 81 -7.36 3.30 -20.33
N VAL A 82 -6.13 2.96 -19.92
CA VAL A 82 -5.39 3.65 -18.84
C VAL A 82 -4.17 4.39 -19.42
N ASP A 83 -4.36 5.66 -19.78
CA ASP A 83 -3.32 6.50 -20.39
C ASP A 83 -2.33 7.10 -19.36
N ASP A 84 -2.80 7.33 -18.13
CA ASP A 84 -2.02 8.01 -17.09
C ASP A 84 -2.38 7.50 -15.69
N LEU A 85 -1.34 7.17 -14.91
CA LEU A 85 -1.46 6.74 -13.52
C LEU A 85 -0.40 7.43 -12.66
N GLN A 86 -0.81 7.82 -11.45
CA GLN A 86 0.15 8.34 -10.48
C GLN A 86 1.22 7.27 -10.13
N PRO A 87 2.51 7.64 -10.02
CA PRO A 87 3.58 6.67 -9.75
C PRO A 87 3.39 5.84 -8.47
N ASN A 88 2.79 6.45 -7.44
CA ASN A 88 2.46 5.76 -6.18
C ASN A 88 0.94 5.71 -6.00
N VAL A 89 0.34 4.62 -6.44
CA VAL A 89 -1.12 4.40 -6.40
C VAL A 89 -1.72 4.33 -4.99
N PHE A 90 -0.90 4.16 -3.95
CA PHE A 90 -1.37 4.14 -2.55
C PHE A 90 -1.51 5.54 -1.95
N ARG A 91 -1.02 6.58 -2.62
CA ARG A 91 -1.22 7.97 -2.16
C ARG A 91 -2.54 8.50 -2.70
N PRO A 92 -3.22 9.37 -1.94
CA PRO A 92 -4.31 10.16 -2.49
C PRO A 92 -3.82 10.95 -3.69
N VAL A 93 -4.64 11.02 -4.74
CA VAL A 93 -4.38 11.90 -5.89
C VAL A 93 -4.31 13.33 -5.35
N THR A 94 -3.14 13.95 -5.45
CA THR A 94 -3.02 15.38 -5.17
C THR A 94 -3.53 16.15 -6.37
N ASP A 95 -4.36 17.15 -6.11
CA ASP A 95 -5.15 17.87 -7.11
C ASP A 95 -4.30 18.69 -8.11
N ASN A 96 -2.96 18.64 -8.03
CA ASN A 96 -2.09 19.37 -8.95
C ASN A 96 -2.26 18.94 -10.42
N GLY A 97 -2.71 17.71 -10.68
CA GLY A 97 -2.98 17.22 -12.04
C GLY A 97 -4.42 17.45 -12.53
N ARG A 98 -5.43 17.34 -11.66
CA ARG A 98 -6.84 17.58 -12.05
C ARG A 98 -7.17 19.06 -12.06
N ARG A 99 -6.74 19.82 -11.07
CA ARG A 99 -6.91 21.28 -11.02
C ARG A 99 -6.20 21.98 -12.19
N ALA A 100 -5.02 21.51 -12.59
CA ALA A 100 -4.34 22.04 -13.77
C ALA A 100 -5.12 21.75 -15.07
N LYS A 101 -5.65 20.53 -15.23
CA LYS A 101 -6.49 20.16 -16.39
C LYS A 101 -7.83 20.90 -16.40
N GLU A 102 -8.49 21.09 -15.25
CA GLU A 102 -9.71 21.90 -15.13
C GLU A 102 -9.46 23.38 -15.42
N ILE A 103 -8.35 23.95 -14.94
CA ILE A 103 -7.95 25.33 -15.25
C ILE A 103 -7.67 25.49 -16.74
N LEU A 104 -6.89 24.60 -17.35
CA LEU A 104 -6.59 24.65 -18.79
C LEU A 104 -7.86 24.48 -19.65
N TYR A 105 -8.73 23.53 -19.31
CA TYR A 105 -10.03 23.32 -19.98
C TYR A 105 -10.95 24.55 -19.87
N THR A 106 -10.93 25.24 -18.74
CA THR A 106 -11.73 26.47 -18.53
C THR A 106 -11.16 27.66 -19.30
N LEU A 107 -9.82 27.74 -19.44
CA LEU A 107 -9.15 28.79 -20.20
C LEU A 107 -9.29 28.61 -21.71
N GLU A 108 -9.27 27.37 -22.21
CA GLU A 108 -9.48 27.06 -23.64
C GLU A 108 -10.93 27.29 -24.10
N LYS A 109 -11.90 27.21 -23.18
CA LYS A 109 -13.32 27.55 -23.47
C LYS A 109 -13.67 29.02 -23.26
N ALA A 110 -12.74 29.83 -22.75
CA ALA A 110 -12.90 31.26 -22.56
C ALA A 110 -12.41 32.07 -23.78
N GLN A 111 -12.15 31.41 -24.91
CA GLN A 111 -11.76 32.00 -26.19
C GLN A 111 -12.64 31.45 -27.32
#